data_AF-A0AA35JU17-F1
#
_entry.id   AF-A0AA35JU17-F1
#
_cell.length_a   1.000
_cell.length_b   1.000
_cell.length_c   1.000
_cell.angle_alpha   90.00
_cell.angle_beta   90.00
_cell.angle_gamma   90.00
#
_symmetry.space_group_name_H-M   'P 1'
#
loop_
_entity.id
_entity.type
_entity.pdbx_description
1 polymer ?
#
loop_
_entity_poly.entity_id
_entity_poly.type
_entity_poly.pdbx_seq_one_letter_code
_entity_poly.pdbx_strand_id
1 'polypeptide(L)'
;MLLSPAQYVVFESEFKHSASALSDPQHTANELYGAGQFADITAQATLTPVHFVRTATCVQRAFRKVLVSGQPLSSFVNIKQQHSEPYHQFIDRLKESVTRQIDNTTAQNELMKKLAFENANTDCKKALQSIIHRPKYELADMIQACADVGSQSHAMSLLAGAIQATTKPTGPLPPKVAGLILPKFSAAKEGIQVIPGVLDPDYVGTIMVQLWSHMPMQLKRLLAVVQRIGEKKLLRKYKINGIVLEGLIDTGADVSVISSSCWDPTWPLESASAVWGVGGPQTSSKSVQWLPVSLPDSSETIAYIQPCVLKIHLNLWGRDLLQQLQATIQFNE
;
A
#
# COMPACT_ATOMS: atom_id res chain seq x y z
N MET A 1 29.72 12.36 35.40
CA MET A 1 30.25 11.39 34.42
C MET A 1 29.11 10.89 33.56
N LEU A 2 29.32 10.81 32.24
CA LEU A 2 28.31 10.40 31.25
C LEU A 2 28.02 8.87 31.25
N LEU A 3 28.90 8.07 31.86
CA LEU A 3 28.83 6.61 31.90
C LEU A 3 28.66 6.13 33.35
N SER A 4 27.91 5.04 33.55
CA SER A 4 27.89 4.32 34.82
C SER A 4 29.23 3.62 35.07
N PRO A 5 29.55 3.22 36.32
CA PRO A 5 30.78 2.49 36.62
C PRO A 5 30.98 1.23 35.76
N ALA A 6 29.91 0.48 35.51
CA ALA A 6 29.97 -0.71 34.66
C ALA A 6 30.23 -0.38 33.18
N GLN A 7 29.59 0.68 32.66
CA GLN A 7 29.82 1.15 31.29
C GLN A 7 31.24 1.68 31.12
N TYR A 8 31.79 2.33 32.14
CA TYR A 8 33.16 2.83 32.12
C TYR A 8 34.19 1.69 32.02
N VAL A 9 33.99 0.57 32.72
CA VAL A 9 34.89 -0.60 32.61
C VAL A 9 34.94 -1.15 31.18
N VAL A 10 33.78 -1.27 30.52
CA VAL A 10 33.71 -1.70 29.12
C VAL A 10 34.40 -0.70 28.20
N PHE A 11 34.10 0.59 28.37
CA PHE A 11 34.74 1.68 27.63
C PHE A 11 36.27 1.63 27.76
N GLU A 12 36.77 1.49 28.99
CA GLU A 12 38.20 1.48 29.29
C GLU A 12 38.91 0.30 28.60
N SER A 13 38.32 -0.89 28.67
CA SER A 13 38.84 -2.10 28.02
C SER A 13 38.92 -1.93 26.50
N GLU A 14 37.84 -1.47 25.87
CA GLU A 14 37.77 -1.28 24.42
C GLU A 14 38.69 -0.15 23.94
N PHE A 15 38.85 0.91 24.74
CA PHE A 15 39.76 2.01 24.42
C PHE A 15 41.22 1.53 24.41
N LYS A 16 41.65 0.75 25.41
CA LYS A 16 42.99 0.14 25.45
C LYS A 16 43.22 -0.84 24.29
N HIS A 17 42.19 -1.62 23.94
CA HIS A 17 42.27 -2.55 22.82
C HIS A 17 42.44 -1.81 21.49
N SER A 18 41.62 -0.79 21.23
CA SER A 18 41.72 0.03 20.02
C SER A 18 43.03 0.82 19.96
N ALA A 19 43.55 1.30 21.09
CA ALA A 19 44.84 1.99 21.15
C ALA A 19 46.01 1.05 20.78
N SER A 20 45.96 -0.20 21.24
CA SER A 20 46.94 -1.23 20.85
C SER A 20 46.86 -1.54 19.35
N ALA A 21 45.65 -1.71 18.81
CA ALA A 21 45.43 -2.02 17.39
C ALA A 21 45.85 -0.88 16.44
N LEU A 22 45.73 0.37 16.90
CA LEU A 22 46.17 1.56 16.18
C LEU A 22 47.56 2.04 16.60
N SER A 23 48.35 1.25 17.32
CA SER A 23 49.72 1.64 17.67
C SER A 23 50.70 1.36 16.52
N ASP A 24 51.73 2.20 16.41
CA ASP A 24 52.85 2.00 15.50
C ASP A 24 54.16 2.51 16.12
N PRO A 25 55.34 2.29 15.49
CA PRO A 25 56.62 2.70 16.07
C PRO A 25 56.78 4.21 16.34
N GLN A 26 55.95 5.07 15.73
CA GLN A 26 55.95 6.51 15.94
C GLN A 26 54.83 6.99 16.88
N HIS A 27 53.85 6.12 17.17
CA HIS A 27 52.66 6.41 17.98
C HIS A 27 52.30 5.18 18.80
N THR A 28 52.91 5.08 19.96
CA THR A 28 52.78 3.95 20.88
C THR A 28 51.40 3.91 21.54
N ALA A 29 50.96 2.73 21.97
CA ALA A 29 49.68 2.56 22.67
C ALA A 29 49.60 3.42 23.95
N ASN A 30 50.72 3.62 24.64
CA ASN A 30 50.81 4.43 25.85
C ASN A 30 50.60 5.93 25.57
N GLU A 31 51.06 6.43 24.42
CA GLU A 31 50.80 7.80 23.97
C GLU A 31 49.32 8.01 23.63
N LEU A 32 48.68 7.01 23.04
CA LEU A 32 47.29 7.10 22.61
C LEU A 32 46.28 6.98 23.77
N TYR A 33 46.58 6.14 24.77
CA TYR A 33 45.73 5.91 25.94
C TYR A 33 46.11 6.77 27.17
N GLY A 34 47.29 7.40 27.16
CA GLY A 34 47.76 8.24 28.27
C GLY A 34 48.24 7.44 29.48
N ALA A 35 49.02 6.38 29.24
CA ALA A 35 49.59 5.51 30.28
C ALA A 35 51.12 5.61 30.35
N GLY A 36 51.70 5.10 31.45
CA GLY A 36 53.14 5.13 31.67
C GLY A 36 53.66 6.56 31.79
N GLN A 37 54.67 6.92 31.01
CA GLN A 37 55.26 8.27 31.01
C GLN A 37 54.29 9.37 30.56
N PHE A 38 53.19 9.00 29.89
CA PHE A 38 52.14 9.91 29.44
C PHE A 38 50.94 9.95 30.39
N ALA A 39 51.06 9.42 31.61
CA ALA A 39 50.07 9.63 32.66
C ALA A 39 50.07 11.08 33.18
N ASP A 40 51.18 11.81 33.00
CA ASP A 40 51.33 13.21 33.36
C ASP A 40 50.84 14.14 32.24
N ILE A 41 50.10 15.19 32.61
CA ILE A 41 49.53 16.17 31.69
C ILE A 41 50.62 16.91 30.90
N THR A 42 51.77 17.18 31.53
CA THR A 42 52.91 17.87 30.91
C THR A 42 53.51 17.03 29.79
N ALA A 43 53.57 15.72 29.97
CA ALA A 43 54.03 14.79 28.94
C ALA A 43 53.01 14.62 27.80
N GLN A 44 51.71 14.78 28.07
CA GLN A 44 50.69 14.79 27.01
C GLN A 44 50.67 16.09 26.21
N ALA A 45 51.05 17.22 26.82
CA ALA A 45 51.09 18.53 26.17
C ALA A 45 52.14 18.63 25.05
N THR A 46 53.13 17.73 25.03
CA THR A 46 54.16 17.67 23.98
C THR A 46 53.75 16.81 22.78
N LEU A 47 52.59 16.15 22.83
CA LEU A 47 52.09 15.29 21.76
C LEU A 47 51.63 16.11 20.54
N THR A 48 51.76 15.50 19.37
CA THR A 48 51.41 16.13 18.09
C THR A 48 49.91 16.01 17.78
N PRO A 49 49.35 16.85 16.90
CA PRO A 49 47.96 16.75 16.47
C PRO A 49 47.53 15.37 15.95
N VAL A 50 48.46 14.60 15.37
CA VAL A 50 48.22 13.25 14.88
C VAL A 50 47.83 12.29 16.02
N HIS A 51 48.42 12.45 17.20
CA HIS A 51 48.06 11.67 18.39
C HIS A 51 46.60 11.92 18.77
N PHE A 52 46.16 13.18 18.79
CA PHE A 52 44.78 13.52 19.14
C PHE A 52 43.75 12.95 18.16
N VAL A 53 44.02 12.95 16.86
CA VAL A 53 43.12 12.33 15.86
C VAL A 53 42.99 10.83 16.08
N ARG A 54 44.11 10.14 16.37
CA ARG A 54 44.12 8.71 16.64
C ARG A 54 43.43 8.38 17.96
N THR A 55 43.72 9.12 19.02
CA THR A 55 43.03 8.99 20.31
C THR A 55 41.53 9.22 20.14
N ALA A 56 41.11 10.25 19.40
CA ALA A 56 39.69 10.48 19.11
C ALA A 56 39.06 9.30 18.37
N THR A 57 39.76 8.69 17.41
CA THR A 57 39.29 7.49 16.70
C THR A 57 39.14 6.30 17.64
N CYS A 58 40.12 6.07 18.52
CA CYS A 58 40.07 5.01 19.53
C CYS A 58 38.90 5.20 20.50
N VAL A 59 38.70 6.43 20.97
CA VAL A 59 37.59 6.81 21.86
C VAL A 59 36.25 6.60 21.17
N GLN A 60 36.10 7.02 19.91
CA GLN A 60 34.86 6.80 19.14
C GLN A 60 34.56 5.31 18.94
N ARG A 61 35.57 4.48 18.68
CA ARG A 61 35.41 3.02 18.56
C ARG A 61 34.97 2.41 19.89
N ALA A 62 35.63 2.79 20.99
CA ALA A 62 35.28 2.31 22.32
C ALA A 62 33.84 2.69 22.71
N PHE A 63 33.43 3.94 22.48
CA PHE A 63 32.07 4.39 22.79
C PHE A 63 30.98 3.63 22.03
N ARG A 64 31.22 3.18 20.79
CA ARG A 64 30.24 2.36 20.04
C ARG A 64 29.97 0.99 20.68
N LYS A 65 30.96 0.44 21.37
CA LYS A 65 30.88 -0.88 22.02
C LYS A 65 30.20 -0.80 23.40
N VAL A 66 30.15 0.38 24.02
CA VAL A 66 29.47 0.58 25.30
C VAL A 66 27.96 0.39 25.11
N LEU A 67 27.36 -0.48 25.94
CA LEU A 67 25.92 -0.70 25.94
C LEU A 67 25.19 0.50 26.52
N VAL A 68 24.12 0.93 25.87
CA VAL A 68 23.10 1.76 26.53
C VAL A 68 22.39 0.85 27.53
N SER A 69 22.33 1.25 28.80
CA SER A 69 21.91 0.42 29.94
C SER A 69 20.67 -0.45 29.64
N GLY A 70 20.79 -1.76 29.86
CA GLY A 70 19.64 -2.68 29.94
C GLY A 70 19.37 -3.62 28.76
N GLN A 71 20.14 -3.58 27.66
CA GLN A 71 19.93 -4.51 26.53
C GLN A 71 21.17 -5.35 26.20
N PRO A 72 21.04 -6.70 26.12
CA PRO A 72 22.11 -7.56 25.63
C PRO A 72 22.40 -7.30 24.14
N LEU A 73 23.66 -7.48 23.72
CA LEU A 73 24.04 -7.39 22.30
C LEU A 73 23.28 -8.46 21.52
N SER A 74 22.32 -8.05 20.70
CA SER A 74 21.69 -8.95 19.75
C SER A 74 22.69 -9.30 18.66
N SER A 75 23.00 -10.59 18.50
CA SER A 75 23.74 -11.06 17.32
C SER A 75 23.03 -10.56 16.07
N PHE A 76 23.75 -9.87 15.18
CA PHE A 76 23.17 -9.31 13.95
C PHE A 76 22.52 -10.40 13.08
N VAL A 77 22.95 -11.67 13.23
CA VAL A 77 22.37 -12.83 12.55
C VAL A 77 20.92 -13.09 12.95
N ASN A 78 20.55 -12.77 14.19
CA ASN A 78 19.21 -12.97 14.72
C ASN A 78 18.26 -11.81 14.41
N ILE A 79 18.76 -10.73 13.80
CA ILE A 79 17.95 -9.60 13.39
C ILE A 79 17.21 -9.95 12.11
N LYS A 80 15.93 -10.26 12.25
CA LYS A 80 15.00 -10.49 11.16
C LYS A 80 13.92 -9.43 11.13
N GLN A 81 13.41 -9.14 9.94
CA GLN A 81 12.24 -8.28 9.78
C GLN A 81 11.01 -9.01 10.30
N GLN A 82 10.19 -8.34 11.11
CA GLN A 82 8.91 -8.89 11.53
C GLN A 82 7.89 -8.86 10.37
N HIS A 83 6.77 -9.58 10.50
CA HIS A 83 5.79 -9.70 9.40
C HIS A 83 5.16 -8.35 8.99
N SER A 84 4.99 -7.42 9.94
CA SER A 84 4.37 -6.10 9.71
C SER A 84 5.32 -4.94 9.99
N GLU A 85 6.60 -5.22 10.23
CA GLU A 85 7.58 -4.18 10.46
C GLU A 85 7.97 -3.52 9.13
N PRO A 86 7.88 -2.18 9.03
CA PRO A 86 8.36 -1.44 7.87
C PRO A 86 9.84 -1.71 7.60
N TYR A 87 10.21 -1.87 6.33
CA TYR A 87 11.55 -2.30 5.95
C TYR A 87 12.67 -1.37 6.49
N HIS A 88 12.45 -0.06 6.50
CA HIS A 88 13.44 0.90 7.01
C HIS A 88 13.77 0.69 8.50
N GLN A 89 12.77 0.36 9.33
CA GLN A 89 12.98 0.12 10.77
C GLN A 89 13.81 -1.15 11.01
N PHE A 90 13.57 -2.20 10.21
CA PHE A 90 14.40 -3.39 10.21
C PHE A 90 15.86 -3.07 9.83
N ILE A 91 16.06 -2.26 8.79
CA ILE A 91 17.39 -1.84 8.35
C ILE A 91 18.12 -1.02 9.42
N ASP A 92 17.43 -0.14 10.15
CA ASP A 92 18.04 0.64 11.23
C ASP A 92 18.57 -0.27 12.35
N ARG A 93 17.77 -1.23 12.82
CA ARG A 93 18.19 -2.21 13.83
C ARG A 93 19.37 -3.05 13.36
N LEU A 94 19.32 -3.52 12.11
CA LEU A 94 20.37 -4.33 11.53
C LEU A 94 21.68 -3.53 11.40
N LYS A 95 21.60 -2.29 10.89
CA LYS A 95 22.76 -1.40 10.72
C LYS A 95 23.39 -1.06 12.07
N GLU A 96 22.58 -0.75 13.08
CA GLU A 96 23.08 -0.50 14.43
C GLU A 96 23.85 -1.71 14.96
N SER A 97 23.31 -2.91 14.84
CA SER A 97 23.98 -4.12 15.35
C SER A 97 25.27 -4.46 14.58
N VAL A 98 25.27 -4.33 13.24
CA VAL A 98 26.46 -4.59 12.41
C VAL A 98 27.55 -3.55 12.67
N THR A 99 27.21 -2.26 12.81
CA THR A 99 28.18 -1.18 13.12
C THR A 99 28.80 -1.29 14.50
N ARG A 100 28.11 -1.93 15.45
CA ARG A 100 28.67 -2.21 16.77
C ARG A 100 29.60 -3.42 16.75
N GLN A 101 29.36 -4.43 15.91
CA GLN A 101 30.10 -5.70 15.96
C GLN A 101 31.25 -5.80 14.96
N ILE A 102 31.24 -5.04 13.85
CA ILE A 102 32.24 -5.15 12.78
C ILE A 102 32.95 -3.81 12.57
N ASP A 103 34.27 -3.82 12.67
CA ASP A 103 35.10 -2.61 12.56
C ASP A 103 35.57 -2.34 11.12
N ASN A 104 35.54 -3.36 10.23
CA ASN A 104 35.89 -3.21 8.81
C ASN A 104 34.69 -2.68 8.01
N THR A 105 34.80 -1.45 7.51
CA THR A 105 33.74 -0.75 6.77
C THR A 105 33.33 -1.45 5.48
N THR A 106 34.29 -2.00 4.72
CA THR A 106 33.99 -2.70 3.47
C THR A 106 33.23 -4.00 3.74
N ALA A 107 33.69 -4.78 4.72
CA ALA A 107 33.00 -6.01 5.13
C ALA A 107 31.61 -5.72 5.71
N GLN A 108 31.46 -4.62 6.45
CA GLN A 108 30.17 -4.15 6.94
C GLN A 108 29.20 -3.86 5.79
N ASN A 109 29.63 -3.14 4.75
CA ASN A 109 28.75 -2.77 3.64
C ASN A 109 28.26 -4.00 2.87
N GLU A 110 29.16 -4.93 2.57
CA GLU A 110 28.81 -6.19 1.87
C GLU A 110 27.90 -7.09 2.71
N LEU A 111 28.24 -7.28 4.00
CA LEU A 111 27.43 -8.07 4.91
C LEU A 111 26.04 -7.45 5.12
N MET A 112 25.96 -6.12 5.21
CA MET A 112 24.72 -5.40 5.38
C MET A 112 23.77 -5.65 4.20
N LYS A 113 24.25 -5.55 2.95
CA LYS A 113 23.44 -5.82 1.75
C LYS A 113 22.93 -7.26 1.73
N LYS A 114 23.79 -8.22 2.08
CA LYS A 114 23.42 -9.64 2.13
C LYS A 114 22.34 -9.93 3.19
N LEU A 115 22.55 -9.48 4.42
CA LEU A 115 21.58 -9.69 5.52
C LEU A 115 20.27 -8.92 5.29
N ALA A 116 20.34 -7.72 4.73
CA ALA A 116 19.16 -6.92 4.38
C ALA A 116 18.22 -7.65 3.40
N PHE A 117 18.75 -8.52 2.53
CA PHE A 117 17.95 -9.37 1.66
C PHE A 117 17.54 -10.69 2.34
N GLU A 118 18.50 -11.42 2.91
CA GLU A 118 18.27 -12.77 3.47
C GLU A 118 17.30 -12.76 4.67
N ASN A 119 17.32 -11.71 5.48
CA ASN A 119 16.52 -11.60 6.70
C ASN A 119 15.24 -10.75 6.54
N ALA A 120 14.98 -10.27 5.32
CA ALA A 120 13.73 -9.58 4.99
C ALA A 120 12.52 -10.53 5.04
N ASN A 121 11.33 -9.97 5.26
CA ASN A 121 10.08 -10.69 5.18
C ASN A 121 9.75 -11.11 3.73
N THR A 122 8.77 -11.99 3.56
CA THR A 122 8.46 -12.62 2.26
C THR A 122 8.12 -11.60 1.17
N ASP A 123 7.39 -10.53 1.50
CA ASP A 123 6.96 -9.54 0.51
C ASP A 123 8.09 -8.58 0.13
N CYS A 124 8.90 -8.14 1.10
CA CYS A 124 10.11 -7.37 0.83
C CYS A 124 11.10 -8.18 0.00
N LYS A 125 11.29 -9.47 0.29
CA LYS A 125 12.14 -10.37 -0.54
C LYS A 125 11.72 -10.38 -1.99
N LYS A 126 10.42 -10.49 -2.28
CA LYS A 126 9.90 -10.44 -3.65
C LYS A 126 10.19 -9.11 -4.34
N ALA A 127 9.96 -7.98 -3.65
CA ALA A 127 10.26 -6.66 -4.20
C ALA A 127 11.76 -6.51 -4.53
N LEU A 128 12.64 -7.00 -3.66
CA LEU A 128 14.09 -6.90 -3.78
C LEU A 128 14.69 -7.78 -4.88
N GLN A 129 14.01 -8.87 -5.31
CA GLN A 129 14.52 -9.75 -6.38
C GLN A 129 14.88 -9.01 -7.67
N SER A 130 14.15 -7.94 -7.99
CA SER A 130 14.37 -7.12 -9.20
C SER A 130 15.59 -6.18 -9.11
N ILE A 131 16.19 -6.03 -7.93
CA ILE A 131 17.25 -5.05 -7.66
C ILE A 131 18.57 -5.72 -7.34
N ILE A 132 18.57 -6.84 -6.60
CA ILE A 132 19.79 -7.52 -6.16
C ILE A 132 20.70 -7.98 -7.31
N HIS A 133 20.15 -8.13 -8.53
CA HIS A 133 20.91 -8.53 -9.72
C HIS A 133 21.55 -7.35 -10.46
N ARG A 134 21.31 -6.11 -10.03
CA ARG A 134 21.90 -4.92 -10.66
C ARG A 134 23.39 -4.83 -10.32
N PRO A 135 24.25 -4.46 -11.27
CA PRO A 135 25.71 -4.47 -11.08
C PRO A 135 26.20 -3.47 -10.01
N LYS A 136 25.40 -2.45 -9.68
CA LYS A 136 25.65 -1.49 -8.60
C LYS A 136 24.30 -1.10 -7.99
N TYR A 137 23.91 -1.75 -6.91
CA TYR A 137 22.78 -1.33 -6.09
C TYR A 137 23.27 -0.96 -4.69
N GLU A 138 22.59 0.00 -4.09
CA GLU A 138 22.85 0.47 -2.74
C GLU A 138 21.71 0.13 -1.79
N LEU A 139 21.98 0.23 -0.49
CA LEU A 139 20.97 0.00 0.54
C LEU A 139 19.77 0.96 0.39
N ALA A 140 20.01 2.16 -0.12
CA ALA A 140 18.96 3.13 -0.45
C ALA A 140 17.98 2.61 -1.51
N ASP A 141 18.48 1.91 -2.54
CA ASP A 141 17.63 1.32 -3.58
C ASP A 141 16.73 0.23 -3.00
N MET A 142 17.27 -0.57 -2.06
CA MET A 142 16.51 -1.60 -1.35
C MET A 142 15.39 -0.99 -0.50
N ILE A 143 15.69 0.09 0.23
CA ILE A 143 14.70 0.81 1.04
C ILE A 143 13.57 1.37 0.16
N GLN A 144 13.92 2.00 -0.96
CA GLN A 144 12.95 2.58 -1.87
C GLN A 144 12.03 1.53 -2.49
N ALA A 145 12.56 0.36 -2.85
CA ALA A 145 11.80 -0.73 -3.43
C ALA A 145 10.79 -1.36 -2.46
N CYS A 146 11.10 -1.32 -1.17
CA CYS A 146 10.25 -1.83 -0.12
C CYS A 146 9.35 -0.75 0.51
N ALA A 147 9.39 0.50 0.03
CA ALA A 147 8.66 1.62 0.63
C ALA A 147 7.15 1.39 0.65
N ASP A 148 6.60 0.82 -0.43
CA ASP A 148 5.15 0.58 -0.55
C ASP A 148 4.73 -0.79 0.01
N VAL A 149 5.68 -1.67 0.37
CA VAL A 149 5.38 -3.03 0.85
C VAL A 149 4.67 -2.95 2.21
N GLY A 150 3.50 -3.59 2.32
CA GLY A 150 2.64 -3.52 3.51
C GLY A 150 1.66 -2.34 3.51
N SER A 151 1.71 -1.45 2.51
CA SER A 151 0.69 -0.42 2.30
C SER A 151 -0.63 -1.00 1.75
N GLN A 152 -1.74 -0.28 1.94
CA GLN A 152 -3.03 -0.63 1.34
C GLN A 152 -2.94 -0.71 -0.20
N SER A 153 -2.15 0.16 -0.84
CA SER A 153 -1.92 0.15 -2.28
C SER A 153 -1.25 -1.15 -2.75
N HIS A 154 -0.22 -1.60 -2.02
CA HIS A 154 0.48 -2.85 -2.34
C HIS A 154 -0.41 -4.09 -2.14
N ALA A 155 -1.21 -4.10 -1.08
CA ALA A 155 -2.20 -5.16 -0.85
C ALA A 155 -3.23 -5.24 -2.00
N MET A 156 -3.73 -4.08 -2.46
CA MET A 156 -4.66 -4.02 -3.60
C MET A 156 -4.00 -4.47 -4.91
N SER A 157 -2.74 -4.11 -5.14
CA SER A 157 -1.98 -4.57 -6.32
C SER A 157 -1.77 -6.10 -6.34
N LEU A 158 -1.49 -6.71 -5.18
CA LEU A 158 -1.35 -8.17 -5.08
C LEU A 158 -2.67 -8.88 -5.35
N LEU A 159 -3.78 -8.35 -4.81
CA LEU A 159 -5.12 -8.86 -5.06
C LEU A 159 -5.52 -8.76 -6.54
N ALA A 160 -5.28 -7.61 -7.17
CA ALA A 160 -5.53 -7.41 -8.59
C ALA A 160 -4.74 -8.39 -9.46
N GLY A 161 -3.46 -8.63 -9.13
CA GLY A 161 -2.62 -9.62 -9.82
C GLY A 161 -3.12 -11.06 -9.67
N ALA A 162 -3.57 -11.45 -8.47
CA ALA A 162 -4.14 -12.78 -8.23
C ALA A 162 -5.45 -13.00 -9.00
N ILE A 163 -6.26 -11.96 -9.17
CA ILE A 163 -7.52 -12.00 -9.94
C ILE A 163 -7.26 -12.01 -11.44
N GLN A 164 -6.27 -11.27 -11.94
CA GLN A 164 -5.87 -11.34 -13.35
C GLN A 164 -5.39 -12.74 -13.77
N ALA A 165 -4.84 -13.53 -12.84
CA ALA A 165 -4.43 -14.91 -13.10
C ALA A 165 -5.62 -15.87 -13.30
N THR A 166 -6.83 -15.48 -12.87
CA THR A 166 -8.08 -16.22 -13.11
C THR A 166 -8.84 -15.57 -14.26
N THR A 167 -8.75 -16.18 -15.45
CA THR A 167 -9.56 -15.92 -16.67
C THR A 167 -10.01 -14.46 -16.87
N LYS A 168 -9.39 -13.71 -17.79
CA LYS A 168 -9.90 -12.42 -18.26
C LYS A 168 -11.20 -12.65 -19.06
N PRO A 169 -12.41 -12.42 -18.51
CA PRO A 169 -13.59 -12.47 -19.36
C PRO A 169 -13.45 -11.31 -20.36
N THR A 170 -13.43 -11.63 -21.64
CA THR A 170 -13.28 -10.69 -22.75
C THR A 170 -14.32 -11.00 -23.81
N GLY A 171 -14.66 -9.98 -24.59
CA GLY A 171 -15.52 -10.11 -25.77
C GLY A 171 -16.92 -9.52 -25.57
N PRO A 172 -17.60 -9.21 -26.68
CA PRO A 172 -18.95 -8.69 -26.63
C PRO A 172 -19.85 -9.76 -26.00
N LEU A 173 -20.76 -9.33 -25.14
CA LEU A 173 -21.84 -10.19 -24.70
C LEU A 173 -22.68 -10.56 -25.94
N PRO A 174 -23.40 -11.70 -25.92
CA PRO A 174 -24.30 -12.02 -27.02
C PRO A 174 -25.23 -10.84 -27.30
N PRO A 175 -25.60 -10.60 -28.58
CA PRO A 175 -26.55 -9.55 -28.91
C PRO A 175 -27.78 -9.70 -28.02
N LYS A 176 -28.29 -8.59 -27.47
CA LYS A 176 -29.47 -8.58 -26.59
C LYS A 176 -29.22 -9.22 -25.21
N VAL A 177 -28.03 -9.05 -24.63
CA VAL A 177 -27.72 -9.54 -23.27
C VAL A 177 -26.94 -8.48 -22.50
N ALA A 178 -27.51 -8.02 -21.38
CA ALA A 178 -26.75 -7.26 -20.38
C ALA A 178 -26.07 -8.23 -19.42
N GLY A 179 -24.82 -7.92 -19.03
CA GLY A 179 -24.08 -8.71 -18.05
C GLY A 179 -24.20 -8.06 -16.69
N LEU A 180 -24.49 -8.83 -15.64
CA LEU A 180 -24.36 -8.35 -14.27
C LEU A 180 -23.11 -8.99 -13.66
N ILE A 181 -22.19 -8.16 -13.20
CA ILE A 181 -21.08 -8.60 -12.38
C ILE A 181 -21.61 -8.76 -10.97
N LEU A 182 -21.82 -10.01 -10.58
CA LEU A 182 -22.20 -10.34 -9.21
C LEU A 182 -20.98 -10.84 -8.44
N PRO A 183 -20.80 -10.40 -7.19
CA PRO A 183 -19.91 -11.11 -6.28
C PRO A 183 -20.45 -12.52 -6.09
N LYS A 184 -19.76 -13.51 -6.64
CA LYS A 184 -19.91 -14.89 -6.20
C LYS A 184 -18.78 -15.10 -5.19
N PHE A 185 -18.97 -14.87 -3.88
CA PHE A 185 -18.25 -15.63 -2.83
C PHE A 185 -18.54 -15.24 -1.37
N SER A 186 -18.22 -16.21 -0.50
CA SER A 186 -18.17 -16.25 0.98
C SER A 186 -17.29 -15.18 1.67
N ALA A 187 -16.54 -14.35 0.92
CA ALA A 187 -15.52 -13.44 1.45
C ALA A 187 -16.02 -12.07 1.92
N ALA A 188 -17.33 -11.77 1.79
CA ALA A 188 -17.93 -10.58 2.41
C ALA A 188 -17.69 -10.55 3.94
N LYS A 189 -17.52 -11.73 4.56
CA LYS A 189 -17.17 -11.88 5.99
C LYS A 189 -15.75 -11.43 6.35
N GLU A 190 -14.85 -11.26 5.38
CA GLU A 190 -13.44 -10.92 5.59
C GLU A 190 -13.10 -9.47 5.13
N GLY A 191 -14.11 -8.62 4.89
CA GLY A 191 -13.91 -7.17 4.67
C GLY A 191 -13.50 -6.77 3.25
N ILE A 192 -13.72 -7.64 2.25
CA ILE A 192 -13.58 -7.32 0.82
C ILE A 192 -14.96 -7.16 0.21
N GLN A 193 -15.23 -6.00 -0.37
CA GLN A 193 -16.44 -5.70 -1.11
C GLN A 193 -16.13 -5.60 -2.60
N VAL A 194 -16.79 -6.42 -3.41
CA VAL A 194 -16.84 -6.25 -4.86
C VAL A 194 -17.98 -5.30 -5.15
N ILE A 195 -17.73 -4.23 -5.90
CA ILE A 195 -18.80 -3.33 -6.34
C ILE A 195 -19.49 -4.02 -7.52
N PRO A 196 -20.77 -4.43 -7.39
CA PRO A 196 -21.50 -4.99 -8.52
C PRO A 196 -21.63 -3.91 -9.61
N GLY A 197 -21.71 -4.34 -10.87
CA GLY A 197 -21.82 -3.42 -11.98
C GLY A 197 -22.44 -4.07 -13.20
N VAL A 198 -23.06 -3.25 -14.04
CA VAL A 198 -23.67 -3.66 -15.30
C VAL A 198 -22.63 -3.57 -16.42
N LEU A 199 -22.67 -4.55 -17.32
CA LEU A 199 -21.93 -4.59 -18.57
C LEU A 199 -22.90 -4.46 -19.74
N ASP A 200 -22.63 -3.49 -20.61
CA ASP A 200 -23.39 -3.29 -21.83
C ASP A 200 -23.20 -4.45 -22.82
N PRO A 201 -24.22 -4.79 -23.61
CA PRO A 201 -24.15 -5.88 -24.58
C PRO A 201 -23.00 -5.74 -25.60
N ASP A 202 -22.63 -4.51 -25.95
CA ASP A 202 -21.61 -4.16 -26.93
C ASP A 202 -20.23 -3.89 -26.31
N TYR A 203 -20.05 -4.12 -25.01
CA TYR A 203 -18.78 -3.95 -24.33
C TYR A 203 -17.74 -4.95 -24.85
N VAL A 204 -16.77 -4.44 -25.62
CA VAL A 204 -15.66 -5.21 -26.21
C VAL A 204 -14.34 -5.10 -25.43
N GLY A 205 -14.34 -4.33 -24.34
CA GLY A 205 -13.16 -4.08 -23.50
C GLY A 205 -12.83 -5.21 -22.52
N THR A 206 -11.76 -5.01 -21.74
CA THR A 206 -11.45 -5.89 -20.60
C THR A 206 -12.33 -5.49 -19.42
N ILE A 207 -13.15 -6.41 -18.93
CA ILE A 207 -14.05 -6.16 -17.79
C ILE A 207 -13.21 -5.89 -16.54
N MET A 208 -13.25 -4.66 -16.03
CA MET A 208 -12.55 -4.27 -14.81
C MET A 208 -13.49 -4.39 -13.61
N VAL A 209 -13.13 -5.23 -12.63
CA VAL A 209 -13.90 -5.41 -11.40
C VAL A 209 -13.34 -4.50 -10.32
N GLN A 210 -14.17 -3.61 -9.77
CA GLN A 210 -13.76 -2.74 -8.68
C GLN A 210 -13.91 -3.45 -7.33
N LEU A 211 -12.86 -3.34 -6.51
CA LEU A 211 -12.77 -3.95 -5.19
C LEU A 211 -12.55 -2.85 -4.15
N TRP A 212 -13.14 -3.01 -2.99
CA TRP A 212 -12.94 -2.17 -1.82
C TRP A 212 -12.61 -3.04 -0.61
N SER A 213 -11.66 -2.63 0.22
CA SER A 213 -11.35 -3.33 1.47
C SER A 213 -10.79 -2.41 2.54
N HIS A 214 -11.18 -2.67 3.80
CA HIS A 214 -10.77 -1.92 4.98
C HIS A 214 -9.77 -2.69 5.88
N MET A 215 -9.29 -3.88 5.46
CA MET A 215 -8.45 -4.75 6.29
C MET A 215 -7.10 -5.10 5.62
N PRO A 216 -6.01 -5.26 6.40
CA PRO A 216 -4.77 -5.83 5.91
C PRO A 216 -4.97 -7.32 5.61
N MET A 217 -5.07 -7.68 4.33
CA MET A 217 -5.50 -9.01 3.88
C MET A 217 -4.38 -10.07 3.86
N GLN A 218 -4.70 -11.28 4.32
CA GLN A 218 -3.99 -12.51 3.96
C GLN A 218 -4.61 -13.09 2.67
N LEU A 219 -3.76 -13.45 1.68
CA LEU A 219 -4.21 -13.88 0.35
C LEU A 219 -5.02 -15.20 0.38
N LYS A 220 -6.27 -15.16 -0.09
CA LYS A 220 -7.03 -16.32 -0.57
C LYS A 220 -7.60 -16.02 -1.96
N ARG A 221 -7.81 -17.07 -2.76
CA ARG A 221 -8.35 -16.99 -4.13
C ARG A 221 -9.70 -16.23 -4.14
N LEU A 222 -9.77 -15.15 -4.92
CA LEU A 222 -11.00 -14.40 -5.18
C LEU A 222 -11.53 -14.79 -6.58
N LEU A 223 -12.82 -15.10 -6.69
CA LEU A 223 -13.48 -15.41 -7.97
C LEU A 223 -14.62 -14.40 -8.17
N ALA A 224 -14.64 -13.68 -9.29
CA ALA A 224 -15.79 -12.90 -9.73
C ALA A 224 -16.51 -13.68 -10.84
N VAL A 225 -17.85 -13.72 -10.83
CA VAL A 225 -18.64 -14.40 -11.86
C VAL A 225 -19.55 -13.40 -12.55
N VAL A 226 -19.44 -13.33 -13.87
CA VAL A 226 -20.40 -12.60 -14.71
C VAL A 226 -21.62 -13.51 -14.88
N GLN A 227 -22.76 -13.11 -14.31
CA GLN A 227 -24.01 -13.86 -14.47
C GLN A 227 -24.80 -13.28 -15.65
N ARG A 228 -25.24 -14.15 -16.56
CA ARG A 228 -26.17 -13.78 -17.64
C ARG A 228 -27.54 -13.53 -17.03
N ILE A 229 -28.12 -12.36 -17.26
CA ILE A 229 -29.50 -12.07 -16.86
C ILE A 229 -30.28 -11.68 -18.12
N GLY A 230 -31.36 -12.40 -18.42
CA GLY A 230 -32.17 -12.15 -19.61
C GLY A 230 -32.86 -10.78 -19.59
N GLU A 231 -32.93 -10.12 -20.76
CA GLU A 231 -33.34 -8.73 -20.99
C GLU A 231 -34.61 -8.25 -20.25
N LYS A 232 -35.62 -9.11 -20.11
CA LYS A 232 -36.98 -8.64 -19.80
C LYS A 232 -37.28 -8.41 -18.32
N LYS A 233 -36.48 -8.95 -17.40
CA LYS A 233 -36.81 -8.89 -15.96
C LYS A 233 -36.27 -7.65 -15.24
N LEU A 234 -35.29 -6.95 -15.82
CA LEU A 234 -34.58 -5.85 -15.15
C LEU A 234 -34.82 -4.47 -15.76
N LEU A 235 -35.39 -4.38 -16.97
CA LEU A 235 -35.79 -3.09 -17.55
C LEU A 235 -37.11 -2.63 -16.93
N ARG A 236 -37.14 -1.39 -16.43
CA ARG A 236 -38.32 -0.74 -15.87
C ARG A 236 -38.51 0.65 -16.46
N LYS A 237 -39.77 1.01 -16.66
CA LYS A 237 -40.18 2.35 -17.09
C LYS A 237 -40.66 3.14 -15.89
N TYR A 238 -40.14 4.36 -15.75
CA TYR A 238 -40.59 5.34 -14.77
C TYR A 238 -40.83 6.66 -15.46
N LYS A 239 -41.79 7.42 -14.96
CA LYS A 239 -42.07 8.78 -15.42
C LYS A 239 -41.26 9.74 -14.56
N ILE A 240 -40.22 10.33 -15.14
CA ILE A 240 -39.31 11.28 -14.49
C ILE A 240 -39.71 12.67 -14.91
N ASN A 241 -40.17 13.49 -13.97
CA ASN A 241 -40.59 14.87 -14.20
C ASN A 241 -41.52 15.02 -15.44
N GLY A 242 -42.46 14.10 -15.60
CA GLY A 242 -43.40 14.09 -16.73
C GLY A 242 -43.02 13.20 -17.92
N ILE A 243 -41.76 12.81 -18.07
CA ILE A 243 -41.26 12.05 -19.23
C ILE A 243 -41.07 10.58 -18.87
N VAL A 244 -41.65 9.67 -19.64
CA VAL A 244 -41.48 8.23 -19.43
C VAL A 244 -40.14 7.79 -20.01
N LEU A 245 -39.26 7.32 -19.13
CA LEU A 245 -37.94 6.81 -19.47
C LEU A 245 -37.87 5.32 -19.10
N GLU A 246 -37.24 4.54 -19.98
CA GLU A 246 -36.89 3.14 -19.71
C GLU A 246 -35.45 3.05 -19.26
N GLY A 247 -35.19 2.22 -18.25
CA GLY A 247 -33.85 2.02 -17.72
C GLY A 247 -33.69 0.67 -17.05
N LEU A 248 -32.44 0.26 -16.87
CA LEU A 248 -32.08 -0.98 -16.20
C LEU A 248 -31.98 -0.76 -14.70
N ILE A 249 -32.50 -1.69 -13.91
CA ILE A 249 -32.24 -1.76 -12.48
C ILE A 249 -30.75 -2.05 -12.26
N ASP A 250 -30.02 -1.11 -11.66
CA ASP A 250 -28.60 -1.22 -11.37
C ASP A 250 -28.33 -1.05 -9.87
N THR A 251 -28.11 -2.18 -9.19
CA THR A 251 -27.77 -2.19 -7.76
C THR A 251 -26.34 -1.75 -7.48
N GLY A 252 -25.49 -1.60 -8.51
CA GLY A 252 -24.13 -1.11 -8.44
C GLY A 252 -24.03 0.40 -8.35
N ALA A 253 -24.93 1.11 -9.04
CA ALA A 253 -24.98 2.57 -9.04
C ALA A 253 -25.57 3.13 -7.73
N ASP A 254 -24.84 3.99 -7.04
CA ASP A 254 -25.36 4.75 -5.88
C ASP A 254 -26.48 5.72 -6.27
N VAL A 255 -26.35 6.30 -7.46
CA VAL A 255 -27.22 7.35 -7.99
C VAL A 255 -27.74 6.90 -9.35
N SER A 256 -29.01 7.20 -9.64
CA SER A 256 -29.61 6.92 -10.93
C SER A 256 -28.91 7.73 -12.03
N VAL A 257 -28.72 7.13 -13.20
CA VAL A 257 -28.05 7.76 -14.33
C VAL A 257 -29.01 7.84 -15.51
N ILE A 258 -29.18 9.03 -16.06
CA ILE A 258 -29.95 9.25 -17.28
C ILE A 258 -28.96 9.43 -18.43
N SER A 259 -29.22 8.74 -19.53
CA SER A 259 -28.43 8.91 -20.76
C SER A 259 -28.58 10.34 -21.25
N SER A 260 -27.47 10.94 -21.69
CA SER A 260 -27.46 12.28 -22.28
C SER A 260 -28.39 12.41 -23.49
N SER A 261 -28.69 11.31 -24.21
CA SER A 261 -29.65 11.33 -25.32
C SER A 261 -31.12 11.34 -24.87
N CYS A 262 -31.39 10.97 -23.62
CA CYS A 262 -32.73 10.95 -23.02
C CYS A 262 -32.99 12.16 -22.10
N TRP A 263 -31.97 13.00 -21.87
CA TRP A 263 -32.08 14.17 -21.01
C TRP A 263 -32.88 15.29 -21.69
N ASP A 264 -33.84 15.88 -20.98
CA ASP A 264 -34.55 17.05 -21.47
C ASP A 264 -33.67 18.30 -21.37
N PRO A 265 -33.40 19.02 -22.46
CA PRO A 265 -32.55 20.21 -22.45
C PRO A 265 -33.06 21.35 -21.55
N THR A 266 -34.35 21.36 -21.20
CA THR A 266 -34.94 22.35 -20.30
C THR A 266 -34.63 22.07 -18.82
N TRP A 267 -34.17 20.86 -18.49
CA TRP A 267 -33.82 20.51 -17.11
C TRP A 267 -32.41 20.99 -16.78
N PRO A 268 -32.23 21.82 -15.72
CA PRO A 268 -30.95 22.44 -15.41
C PRO A 268 -29.91 21.42 -14.95
N LEU A 269 -28.67 21.58 -15.45
CA LEU A 269 -27.52 20.75 -15.14
C LEU A 269 -26.39 21.54 -14.48
N GLU A 270 -25.69 20.90 -13.56
CA GLU A 270 -24.44 21.36 -12.99
C GLU A 270 -23.30 20.36 -13.25
N SER A 271 -22.06 20.85 -13.24
CA SER A 271 -20.88 19.99 -13.31
C SER A 271 -20.77 19.16 -12.04
N ALA A 272 -20.50 17.87 -12.19
CA ALA A 272 -20.38 16.96 -11.06
C ALA A 272 -19.03 16.23 -11.08
N SER A 273 -18.68 15.65 -9.93
CA SER A 273 -17.50 14.79 -9.80
C SER A 273 -17.56 13.63 -10.79
N ALA A 274 -16.39 13.12 -11.17
CA ALA A 274 -16.33 11.96 -12.06
C ALA A 274 -17.08 10.77 -11.44
N VAL A 275 -17.91 10.11 -12.24
CA VAL A 275 -18.62 8.88 -11.84
C VAL A 275 -17.69 7.70 -12.14
N TRP A 276 -17.61 6.77 -11.19
CA TRP A 276 -16.73 5.60 -11.27
C TRP A 276 -17.56 4.33 -11.51
N GLY A 277 -17.09 3.47 -12.41
CA GLY A 277 -17.71 2.18 -12.70
C GLY A 277 -16.78 1.22 -13.45
N VAL A 278 -17.33 0.13 -13.96
CA VAL A 278 -16.62 -0.98 -14.64
C VAL A 278 -15.82 -0.52 -15.89
N GLY A 279 -16.14 0.66 -16.45
CA GLY A 279 -15.45 1.29 -17.57
C GLY A 279 -14.41 2.36 -17.21
N GLY A 280 -14.15 2.60 -15.92
CA GLY A 280 -13.28 3.70 -15.46
C GLY A 280 -14.02 5.02 -15.21
N PRO A 281 -13.30 6.09 -14.82
CA PRO A 281 -13.91 7.37 -14.49
C PRO A 281 -14.48 8.06 -15.74
N GLN A 282 -15.71 8.53 -15.65
CA GLN A 282 -16.34 9.38 -16.67
C GLN A 282 -16.67 10.76 -16.11
N THR A 283 -16.44 11.80 -16.92
CA THR A 283 -16.93 13.16 -16.62
C THR A 283 -18.44 13.15 -16.60
N SER A 284 -19.04 13.71 -15.54
CA SER A 284 -20.48 13.68 -15.36
C SER A 284 -21.06 15.07 -15.16
N SER A 285 -22.31 15.24 -15.55
CA SER A 285 -23.16 16.35 -15.11
C SER A 285 -24.25 15.80 -14.21
N LYS A 286 -24.84 16.63 -13.36
CA LYS A 286 -25.90 16.20 -12.45
C LYS A 286 -27.08 17.15 -12.54
N SER A 287 -28.29 16.63 -12.34
CA SER A 287 -29.49 17.44 -12.17
C SER A 287 -29.32 18.43 -11.03
N VAL A 288 -29.57 19.72 -11.28
CA VAL A 288 -29.61 20.72 -10.19
C VAL A 288 -30.81 20.47 -9.28
N GLN A 289 -31.90 19.94 -9.83
CA GLN A 289 -33.16 19.76 -9.12
C GLN A 289 -33.42 18.29 -8.79
N TRP A 290 -34.11 18.05 -7.68
CA TRP A 290 -34.72 16.77 -7.38
C TRP A 290 -35.93 16.55 -8.28
N LEU A 291 -35.86 15.53 -9.12
CA LEU A 291 -36.88 15.20 -10.11
C LEU A 291 -37.89 14.20 -9.50
N PRO A 292 -39.20 14.49 -9.57
CA PRO A 292 -40.21 13.55 -9.11
C PRO A 292 -40.28 12.35 -10.04
N VAL A 293 -40.46 11.18 -9.45
CA VAL A 293 -40.62 9.89 -10.14
C VAL A 293 -42.02 9.37 -9.87
N SER A 294 -42.73 8.96 -10.91
CA SER A 294 -44.00 8.23 -10.81
C SER A 294 -44.01 6.98 -11.69
N LEU A 295 -45.01 6.11 -11.50
CA LEU A 295 -45.29 5.03 -12.45
C LEU A 295 -45.77 5.63 -13.79
N PRO A 296 -45.53 4.96 -14.94
CA PRO A 296 -45.91 5.49 -16.26
C PRO A 296 -47.38 5.93 -16.36
N ASP A 297 -48.26 5.17 -15.71
CA ASP A 297 -49.72 5.38 -15.75
C ASP A 297 -50.26 6.18 -14.55
N SER A 298 -49.38 6.65 -13.66
CA SER A 298 -49.75 7.39 -12.44
C SER A 298 -49.16 8.80 -12.43
N SER A 299 -49.91 9.71 -11.81
CA SER A 299 -49.43 11.07 -11.47
C SER A 299 -48.97 11.17 -10.02
N GLU A 300 -49.13 10.11 -9.23
CA GLU A 300 -48.64 10.04 -7.87
C GLU A 300 -47.12 9.90 -7.85
N THR A 301 -46.45 10.81 -7.17
CA THR A 301 -44.99 10.76 -7.00
C THR A 301 -44.62 9.72 -5.96
N ILE A 302 -43.84 8.73 -6.36
CA ILE A 302 -43.41 7.59 -5.54
C ILE A 302 -41.97 7.71 -5.03
N ALA A 303 -41.16 8.57 -5.67
CA ALA A 303 -39.78 8.82 -5.28
C ALA A 303 -39.29 10.16 -5.84
N TYR A 304 -38.16 10.64 -5.33
CA TYR A 304 -37.43 11.76 -5.90
C TYR A 304 -35.99 11.35 -6.17
N ILE A 305 -35.46 11.68 -7.35
CA ILE A 305 -34.07 11.37 -7.72
C ILE A 305 -33.33 12.64 -8.15
N GLN A 306 -32.02 12.66 -7.96
CA GLN A 306 -31.16 13.72 -8.49
C GLN A 306 -30.09 13.08 -9.38
N PRO A 307 -30.46 12.69 -10.61
CA PRO A 307 -29.67 11.78 -11.41
C PRO A 307 -28.42 12.44 -11.98
N CYS A 308 -27.40 11.61 -12.22
CA CYS A 308 -26.27 11.98 -13.06
C CYS A 308 -26.64 11.81 -14.54
N VAL A 309 -26.01 12.58 -15.40
CA VAL A 309 -26.17 12.53 -16.85
C VAL A 309 -24.84 12.14 -17.48
N LEU A 310 -24.85 11.02 -18.20
CA LEU A 310 -23.67 10.43 -18.83
C LEU A 310 -23.96 10.02 -20.27
N LYS A 311 -22.91 9.93 -21.08
CA LYS A 311 -23.00 9.42 -22.46
C LYS A 311 -23.00 7.89 -22.46
N ILE A 312 -24.13 7.31 -22.05
CA ILE A 312 -24.38 5.86 -21.97
C ILE A 312 -25.55 5.45 -22.86
N HIS A 313 -25.63 4.17 -23.22
CA HIS A 313 -26.64 3.67 -24.15
C HIS A 313 -28.03 3.47 -23.53
N LEU A 314 -28.12 3.34 -22.20
CA LEU A 314 -29.37 3.09 -21.49
C LEU A 314 -29.39 3.84 -20.15
N ASN A 315 -30.56 4.26 -19.69
CA ASN A 315 -30.71 4.79 -18.33
C ASN A 315 -30.47 3.69 -17.29
N LEU A 316 -29.96 4.07 -16.12
CA LEU A 316 -29.69 3.19 -14.99
C LEU A 316 -30.46 3.67 -13.77
N TRP A 317 -31.23 2.78 -13.16
CA TRP A 317 -31.97 3.02 -11.92
C TRP A 317 -31.13 2.56 -10.74
N GLY A 318 -30.51 3.54 -10.07
CA GLY A 318 -29.57 3.33 -8.97
C GLY A 318 -30.24 3.13 -7.62
N ARG A 319 -29.42 2.97 -6.58
CA ARG A 319 -29.87 2.74 -5.21
C ARG A 319 -30.70 3.89 -4.65
N ASP A 320 -30.42 5.13 -5.05
CA ASP A 320 -31.23 6.30 -4.70
C ASP A 320 -32.73 6.11 -5.00
N LEU A 321 -33.07 5.52 -6.15
CA LEU A 321 -34.43 5.18 -6.53
C LEU A 321 -34.88 3.88 -5.86
N LEU A 322 -34.08 2.82 -5.95
CA LEU A 322 -34.46 1.48 -5.50
C LEU A 322 -34.74 1.41 -3.99
N GLN A 323 -34.00 2.18 -3.17
CA GLN A 323 -34.22 2.26 -1.73
C GLN A 323 -35.57 2.90 -1.39
N GLN A 324 -35.95 3.97 -2.09
CA GLN A 324 -37.24 4.64 -1.91
C GLN A 324 -38.40 3.74 -2.32
N LEU A 325 -38.20 2.91 -3.35
CA LEU A 325 -39.15 1.90 -3.80
C LEU A 325 -39.18 0.63 -2.92
N GLN A 326 -38.34 0.56 -1.87
CA GLN A 326 -38.18 -0.63 -1.01
C GLN A 326 -37.91 -1.91 -1.81
N ALA A 327 -37.15 -1.79 -2.90
CA ALA A 327 -36.84 -2.92 -3.77
C ALA A 327 -36.02 -3.99 -3.01
N THR A 328 -36.44 -5.25 -3.09
CA THR A 328 -35.74 -6.39 -2.48
C THR A 328 -35.17 -7.31 -3.55
N ILE A 329 -33.99 -7.87 -3.28
CA ILE A 329 -33.36 -8.88 -4.13
C ILE A 329 -33.69 -10.24 -3.51
N GLN A 330 -34.51 -11.03 -4.20
CA GLN A 330 -34.74 -12.43 -3.85
C GLN A 330 -33.82 -13.32 -4.69
N PHE A 331 -32.95 -14.08 -4.01
CA PHE A 331 -32.21 -15.16 -4.65
C PHE A 331 -33.13 -16.38 -4.65
N ASN A 332 -33.59 -16.81 -5.83
CA ASN A 332 -34.19 -18.13 -5.96
C ASN A 332 -33.06 -19.15 -5.76
N GLU A 333 -33.22 -20.02 -4.76
CA GLU A 333 -32.40 -21.22 -4.59
C GLU A 333 -32.51 -22.16 -5.79
#